data_AF-A0A2M8NQ43-F1
#
_entry.id   AF-A0A2M8NQ43-F1
#
_cell.length_a   1.000
_cell.length_b   1.000
_cell.length_c   1.000
_cell.angle_alpha   90.00
_cell.angle_beta   90.00
_cell.angle_gamma   90.00
#
_symmetry.space_group_name_H-M   'P 1'
#
loop_
_entity.id
_entity.type
_entity.pdbx_description
1 polymer ?
#
loop_
_entity_poly.entity_id
_entity_poly.type
_entity_poly.pdbx_seq_one_letter_code
_entity_poly.pdbx_strand_id
1 'polypeptide(L)'
;MYILGIACFYHDAAAALLKDGELVAAAMEERFSRQKHDNNFPKRAIEFCLRQAGITSADLDYVVFYEKPLLKFERILLSTLETFPKSADVWRDAMINWLNDKLWVKSIIQKEVGVKYDRILFCDHHMSHAASAFFASPFREAAVLTVDGVG
;
A
#
# COMPACT_ATOMS: atom_id res chain seq x y z
N MET A 1 12.74 0.60 16.32
CA MET A 1 12.41 0.05 14.99
C MET A 1 11.42 0.96 14.30
N TYR A 2 11.77 1.51 13.14
CA TYR A 2 10.91 2.36 12.32
C TYR A 2 10.37 1.63 11.09
N ILE A 3 9.04 1.60 10.97
CA ILE A 3 8.35 0.95 9.84
C ILE A 3 7.45 1.97 9.16
N LEU A 4 7.66 2.16 7.86
CA LEU A 4 6.83 3.03 7.02
C LEU A 4 5.85 2.18 6.20
N GLY A 5 4.55 2.31 6.48
CA GLY A 5 3.47 1.76 5.65
C GLY A 5 3.12 2.72 4.52
N ILE A 6 2.92 2.20 3.30
CA ILE A 6 2.56 2.95 2.09
C ILE A 6 1.34 2.33 1.42
N ALA A 7 0.38 3.17 1.06
CA ALA A 7 -0.73 2.84 0.16
C ALA A 7 -0.76 3.81 -1.04
N CYS A 8 -0.88 3.28 -2.26
CA CYS A 8 -1.04 4.04 -3.51
C CYS A 8 -1.40 3.15 -4.71
N PHE A 9 -1.55 3.77 -5.90
CA PHE A 9 -1.82 3.16 -7.21
C PHE A 9 -3.15 2.41 -7.35
N TYR A 10 -4.08 2.69 -6.45
CA TYR A 10 -5.49 2.31 -6.60
C TYR A 10 -6.36 3.52 -6.26
N HIS A 11 -6.58 3.77 -4.97
CA HIS A 11 -7.29 4.93 -4.42
C HIS A 11 -6.61 5.41 -3.13
N ASP A 12 -6.81 6.67 -2.76
CA ASP A 12 -6.45 7.27 -1.47
C ASP A 12 -5.01 6.98 -1.02
N ALA A 13 -4.05 7.54 -1.74
CA ALA A 13 -2.64 7.39 -1.40
C ALA A 13 -2.35 7.94 -0.01
N ALA A 14 -1.58 7.19 0.78
CA ALA A 14 -1.33 7.50 2.19
C ALA A 14 0.00 6.90 2.68
N ALA A 15 0.48 7.46 3.78
CA ALA A 15 1.63 6.94 4.51
C ALA A 15 1.35 6.92 6.01
N ALA A 16 1.88 5.91 6.70
CA ALA A 16 1.85 5.79 8.15
C ALA A 16 3.22 5.33 8.67
N LEU A 17 3.73 5.97 9.71
CA LEU A 17 5.01 5.65 10.34
C LEU A 17 4.78 5.14 11.76
N LEU A 18 5.29 3.93 12.01
CA LEU A 18 5.33 3.31 13.32
C LEU A 18 6.76 3.36 13.88
N LYS A 19 6.86 3.53 15.20
CA LYS A 19 8.09 3.35 15.97
C LYS A 19 7.83 2.36 17.10
N ASP A 20 8.48 1.20 17.04
CA ASP A 20 8.38 0.16 18.08
C ASP A 20 6.93 -0.25 18.39
N GLY A 21 6.09 -0.31 17.35
CA GLY A 21 4.67 -0.66 17.46
C GLY A 21 3.73 0.53 17.66
N GLU A 22 4.26 1.70 18.03
CA GLU A 22 3.47 2.90 18.31
C GLU A 22 3.34 3.80 17.06
N LEU A 23 2.14 4.35 16.85
CA LEU A 23 1.89 5.28 15.74
C LEU A 23 2.55 6.64 16.00
N VAL A 24 3.47 7.04 15.13
CA VAL A 24 4.12 8.36 15.20
C VAL A 24 3.35 9.38 14.36
N ALA A 25 3.00 9.01 13.14
CA ALA A 25 2.30 9.88 12.20
C ALA A 25 1.57 9.06 11.13
N ALA A 26 0.43 9.55 10.66
CA ALA A 26 -0.23 9.06 9.47
C ALA A 26 -0.90 10.20 8.72
N ALA A 27 -0.85 10.19 7.39
CA ALA A 27 -1.49 11.19 6.57
C ALA A 27 -1.85 10.65 5.18
N MET A 28 -2.93 11.19 4.61
CA MET A 28 -3.32 10.97 3.22
C MET A 28 -2.71 12.04 2.31
N GLU A 29 -2.26 11.65 1.13
CA GLU A 29 -1.62 12.53 0.14
C GLU A 29 -2.58 13.64 -0.31
N GLU A 30 -3.87 13.35 -0.45
CA GLU A 30 -4.89 14.33 -0.87
C GLU A 30 -4.96 15.59 0.03
N ARG A 31 -4.56 15.47 1.30
CA ARG A 31 -4.49 16.62 2.23
C ARG A 31 -3.42 17.61 1.80
N PHE A 32 -2.33 17.13 1.22
CA PHE A 32 -1.22 17.93 0.73
C PHE A 32 -1.32 18.25 -0.76
N SER A 33 -1.75 17.30 -1.59
CA SER A 33 -1.86 17.49 -3.04
C SER A 33 -3.08 18.33 -3.43
N ARG A 34 -4.09 18.40 -2.54
CA ARG A 34 -5.38 19.07 -2.78
C ARG A 34 -6.18 18.45 -3.94
N GLN A 35 -5.76 17.28 -4.41
CA GLN A 35 -6.49 16.46 -5.37
C GLN A 35 -7.25 15.42 -4.57
N LYS A 36 -8.58 15.47 -4.64
CA LYS A 36 -9.44 14.53 -3.92
C LYS A 36 -9.21 13.11 -4.47
N HIS A 37 -9.04 12.13 -3.59
CA HIS A 37 -8.75 10.73 -3.94
C HIS A 37 -7.45 10.56 -4.74
N ASP A 38 -6.45 11.41 -4.46
CA ASP A 38 -5.13 11.27 -5.08
C ASP A 38 -4.59 9.87 -4.86
N ASN A 39 -4.33 9.15 -5.96
CA ASN A 39 -3.85 7.77 -5.95
C ASN A 39 -2.39 7.64 -6.37
N ASN A 40 -1.69 8.76 -6.59
CA ASN A 40 -0.28 8.78 -6.95
C ASN A 40 0.62 8.33 -5.80
N PHE A 41 1.92 8.29 -6.02
CA PHE A 41 2.87 7.97 -4.96
C PHE A 41 2.80 9.03 -3.82
N PRO A 42 2.68 8.63 -2.54
CA PRO A 42 2.33 9.55 -1.44
C PRO A 42 3.56 10.28 -0.90
N LYS A 43 4.24 11.03 -1.77
CA LYS A 43 5.53 11.67 -1.45
C LYS A 43 5.40 12.65 -0.28
N ARG A 44 4.38 13.51 -0.28
CA ARG A 44 4.22 14.55 0.75
C ARG A 44 3.79 13.94 2.09
N ALA A 45 2.97 12.89 2.07
CA ALA A 45 2.61 12.16 3.27
C ALA A 45 3.82 11.43 3.90
N ILE A 46 4.69 10.83 3.09
CA ILE A 46 5.95 10.22 3.57
C ILE A 46 6.85 11.29 4.19
N GLU A 47 7.10 12.39 3.49
CA GLU A 47 7.90 13.51 3.99
C GLU A 47 7.36 14.08 5.31
N PHE A 48 6.03 14.21 5.42
CA PHE A 48 5.37 14.61 6.66
C PHE A 48 5.66 13.64 7.82
N CYS A 49 5.52 12.32 7.59
CA CYS A 49 5.74 11.32 8.63
C CYS A 49 7.19 11.30 9.11
N LEU A 50 8.15 11.32 8.19
CA LEU A 50 9.58 11.36 8.52
C LEU A 50 9.95 12.62 9.31
N ARG A 51 9.43 13.79 8.89
CA ARG A 51 9.63 15.06 9.59
C ARG A 51 9.03 15.04 11.00
N GLN A 52 7.84 14.46 11.18
CA GLN A 52 7.19 14.36 12.49
C GLN A 52 8.00 13.52 13.48
N ALA A 53 8.68 12.48 12.98
CA ALA A 53 9.58 11.64 13.77
C ALA A 53 11.00 12.22 13.94
N GLY A 54 11.36 13.25 13.16
CA GLY A 54 12.72 13.81 13.15
C GLY A 54 13.77 12.85 12.57
N ILE A 55 13.37 11.96 11.65
CA ILE A 55 14.23 10.96 11.03
C ILE A 55 14.32 11.14 9.51
N THR A 56 15.21 10.40 8.88
CA THR A 56 15.35 10.29 7.42
C THR A 56 14.99 8.91 6.93
N SER A 57 14.93 8.70 5.61
CA SER A 57 14.68 7.37 5.04
C SER A 57 15.78 6.35 5.35
N ALA A 58 17.00 6.80 5.68
CA ALA A 58 18.09 5.90 6.08
C ALA A 58 17.84 5.20 7.42
N ASP A 59 17.04 5.84 8.28
CA ASP A 59 16.67 5.35 9.61
C ASP A 59 15.52 4.33 9.58
N LEU A 60 14.89 4.12 8.41
CA LEU A 60 13.83 3.14 8.24
C LEU A 60 14.40 1.72 8.22
N ASP A 61 13.87 0.87 9.09
CA ASP A 61 14.15 -0.56 9.10
C ASP A 61 13.43 -1.26 7.96
N TYR A 62 12.14 -0.92 7.77
CA TYR A 62 11.30 -1.48 6.72
C TYR A 62 10.35 -0.46 6.10
N VAL A 63 10.05 -0.69 4.82
CA VAL A 63 8.95 -0.05 4.11
C VAL A 63 7.98 -1.15 3.67
N VAL A 64 6.70 -1.02 4.04
CA VAL A 64 5.70 -2.06 3.80
C VAL A 64 4.62 -1.51 2.87
N PHE A 65 4.37 -2.22 1.78
CA PHE A 65 3.25 -1.93 0.88
C PHE A 65 2.06 -2.82 1.20
N TYR A 66 0.86 -2.23 1.21
CA TYR A 66 -0.37 -2.81 1.77
C TYR A 66 -0.90 -4.07 1.08
N GLU A 67 -0.37 -4.43 -0.10
CA GLU A 67 -0.89 -5.50 -0.94
C GLU A 67 0.22 -6.25 -1.68
N LYS A 68 0.05 -7.55 -1.94
CA LYS A 68 0.95 -8.35 -2.79
C LYS A 68 0.54 -8.24 -4.27
N PRO A 69 1.29 -7.54 -5.15
CA PRO A 69 0.85 -7.27 -6.51
C PRO A 69 0.67 -8.54 -7.35
N LEU A 70 1.56 -9.53 -7.20
CA LEU A 70 1.51 -10.76 -8.01
C LEU A 70 0.26 -11.61 -7.74
N LEU A 71 -0.18 -11.72 -6.48
CA LEU A 71 -1.38 -12.49 -6.14
C LEU A 71 -2.66 -11.82 -6.67
N LYS A 72 -2.75 -10.48 -6.57
CA LYS A 72 -3.86 -9.74 -7.16
C LYS A 72 -3.87 -9.85 -8.68
N PHE A 73 -2.69 -9.77 -9.32
CA PHE A 73 -2.56 -9.95 -10.77
C PHE A 73 -3.04 -11.33 -11.22
N GLU A 74 -2.54 -12.40 -10.59
CA GLU A 74 -2.93 -13.78 -10.90
C GLU A 74 -4.44 -13.97 -10.79
N ARG A 75 -5.06 -13.48 -9.72
CA ARG A 75 -6.51 -13.58 -9.54
C ARG A 75 -7.27 -12.84 -10.63
N ILE A 76 -6.90 -11.61 -10.96
CA ILE A 76 -7.55 -10.84 -12.02
C ILE A 76 -7.43 -11.57 -13.36
N LEU A 77 -6.27 -12.16 -13.64
CA LEU A 77 -6.05 -12.92 -14.86
C LEU A 77 -6.92 -14.18 -14.92
N LEU A 78 -7.00 -14.95 -13.84
CA LEU A 78 -7.85 -16.15 -13.78
C LEU A 78 -9.34 -15.80 -13.91
N SER A 79 -9.84 -14.82 -13.16
CA SER A 79 -11.25 -14.41 -13.23
C SER A 79 -11.63 -13.84 -14.60
N THR A 80 -10.72 -13.13 -15.27
CA THR A 80 -10.99 -12.64 -16.64
C THR A 80 -10.94 -13.76 -17.67
N LEU A 81 -10.15 -14.82 -17.47
CA LEU A 81 -10.13 -15.99 -18.36
C LEU A 81 -11.40 -16.85 -18.25
N GLU A 82 -12.01 -16.95 -17.07
CA GLU A 82 -13.23 -17.74 -16.86
C GLU A 82 -14.40 -17.30 -17.75
N THR A 83 -14.47 -16.01 -18.08
CA THR A 83 -15.55 -15.45 -18.90
C THR A 83 -15.12 -15.14 -20.34
N PHE A 84 -13.93 -15.60 -20.75
CA PHE A 84 -13.44 -15.43 -22.11
C PHE A 84 -14.36 -16.16 -23.11
N PRO A 85 -14.66 -15.60 -24.30
CA PRO A 85 -14.11 -14.36 -24.89
C PRO A 85 -14.83 -13.06 -24.52
N LYS A 86 -15.92 -13.10 -23.73
CA LYS A 86 -16.73 -11.91 -23.44
C LYS A 86 -15.98 -10.84 -22.63
N SER A 87 -14.95 -11.25 -21.88
CA SER A 87 -14.07 -10.39 -21.07
C SER A 87 -12.79 -9.94 -21.79
N ALA A 88 -12.67 -10.13 -23.11
CA ALA A 88 -11.43 -9.84 -23.83
C ALA A 88 -10.91 -8.40 -23.66
N ASP A 89 -11.80 -7.40 -23.60
CA ASP A 89 -11.42 -6.00 -23.40
C ASP A 89 -10.92 -5.76 -21.97
N VAL A 90 -11.63 -6.29 -20.97
CA VAL A 90 -11.23 -6.22 -19.55
C VAL A 90 -9.88 -6.92 -19.33
N TRP A 91 -9.67 -8.06 -20.00
CA TRP A 91 -8.39 -8.77 -19.96
C TRP A 91 -7.26 -7.92 -20.53
N ARG A 92 -7.48 -7.28 -21.69
CA ARG A 92 -6.47 -6.40 -22.32
C ARG A 92 -6.11 -5.23 -21.41
N ASP A 93 -7.11 -4.55 -20.86
CA ASP A 93 -6.89 -3.40 -19.98
C ASP A 93 -6.21 -3.80 -18.67
N ALA A 94 -6.55 -4.97 -18.11
CA ALA A 94 -5.85 -5.53 -16.98
C ALA A 94 -4.37 -5.78 -17.33
N MET A 95 -4.08 -6.44 -18.46
CA MET A 95 -2.70 -6.72 -18.86
C MET A 95 -1.86 -5.45 -19.01
N ILE A 96 -2.40 -4.40 -19.66
CA ILE A 96 -1.68 -3.13 -19.87
C ILE A 96 -1.39 -2.43 -18.54
N ASN A 97 -2.40 -2.29 -17.67
CA ASN A 97 -2.25 -1.55 -16.41
C ASN A 97 -1.31 -2.27 -15.42
N TRP A 98 -1.36 -3.61 -15.39
CA TRP A 98 -0.57 -4.39 -14.45
C TRP A 98 0.90 -4.51 -14.85
N LEU A 99 1.17 -4.72 -16.15
CA LEU A 99 2.54 -4.86 -16.66
C LEU A 99 3.33 -3.55 -16.60
N ASN A 100 2.67 -2.40 -16.75
CA ASN A 100 3.34 -1.10 -16.78
C ASN A 100 3.63 -0.53 -15.38
N ASP A 101 2.69 -0.63 -14.43
CA ASP A 101 2.81 0.10 -13.17
C ASP A 101 2.91 -0.82 -11.94
N LYS A 102 1.96 -1.76 -11.80
CA LYS A 102 1.73 -2.44 -10.51
C LYS A 102 2.74 -3.52 -10.16
N LEU A 103 3.40 -4.12 -11.15
CA LEU A 103 4.48 -5.08 -10.90
C LEU A 103 5.78 -4.42 -10.42
N TRP A 104 5.94 -3.11 -10.64
CA TRP A 104 7.18 -2.38 -10.38
C TRP A 104 7.14 -1.58 -9.07
N VAL A 105 6.09 -1.74 -8.25
CA VAL A 105 5.91 -1.02 -6.99
C VAL A 105 7.13 -1.08 -6.09
N LYS A 106 7.79 -2.25 -6.00
CA LYS A 106 9.01 -2.40 -5.19
C LYS A 106 10.15 -1.50 -5.68
N SER A 107 10.35 -1.44 -7.00
CA SER A 107 11.37 -0.59 -7.63
C SER A 107 11.03 0.90 -7.51
N ILE A 108 9.75 1.25 -7.61
CA ILE A 108 9.27 2.62 -7.39
C ILE A 108 9.54 3.06 -5.95
N ILE A 109 9.15 2.23 -4.96
CA ILE A 109 9.42 2.52 -3.54
C ILE A 109 10.92 2.67 -3.29
N GLN A 110 11.75 1.78 -3.84
CA GLN A 110 13.20 1.88 -3.72
C GLN A 110 13.72 3.23 -4.24
N LYS A 111 13.28 3.64 -5.43
CA LYS A 111 13.72 4.88 -6.07
C LYS A 111 13.23 6.14 -5.32
N GLU A 112 11.95 6.17 -4.95
CA GLU A 112 11.32 7.35 -4.37
C GLU A 112 11.65 7.53 -2.88
N VAL A 113 11.78 6.43 -2.11
CA VAL A 113 12.10 6.49 -0.67
C VAL A 113 13.62 6.40 -0.42
N GLY A 114 14.37 5.76 -1.32
CA GLY A 114 15.82 5.59 -1.18
C GLY A 114 16.23 4.48 -0.20
N VAL A 115 15.41 3.45 -0.04
CA VAL A 115 15.69 2.30 0.85
C VAL A 115 16.23 1.09 0.09
N LYS A 116 16.92 0.19 0.78
CA LYS A 116 17.41 -1.06 0.18
C LYS A 116 16.26 -1.98 -0.22
N TYR A 117 16.45 -2.75 -1.28
CA TYR A 117 15.41 -3.61 -1.86
C TYR A 117 14.92 -4.71 -0.89
N ASP A 118 15.80 -5.22 -0.03
CA ASP A 118 15.51 -6.23 0.99
C ASP A 118 14.68 -5.67 2.17
N ARG A 119 14.64 -4.34 2.35
CA ARG A 119 13.83 -3.67 3.37
C ARG A 119 12.40 -3.37 2.91
N ILE A 120 12.07 -3.66 1.65
CA ILE A 120 10.72 -3.43 1.12
C ILE A 120 9.92 -4.74 1.17
N LEU A 121 8.87 -4.72 1.97
CA LEU A 121 7.99 -5.85 2.26
C LEU A 121 6.58 -5.62 1.71
N PHE A 122 5.82 -6.70 1.58
CA PHE A 122 4.42 -6.70 1.16
C PHE A 122 3.58 -7.49 2.15
N CYS A 123 2.38 -6.99 2.46
CA CYS A 123 1.39 -7.71 3.27
C CYS A 123 0.11 -7.99 2.46
N ASP A 124 -0.77 -8.78 3.05
CA ASP A 124 -2.07 -9.09 2.43
C ASP A 124 -3.04 -7.92 2.64
N HIS A 125 -3.77 -7.52 1.59
CA HIS A 125 -4.62 -6.32 1.58
C HIS A 125 -5.66 -6.30 2.71
N HIS A 126 -6.47 -7.35 2.81
CA HIS A 126 -7.46 -7.45 3.89
C HIS A 126 -6.81 -7.60 5.27
N MET A 127 -5.60 -8.18 5.35
CA MET A 127 -4.86 -8.22 6.62
C MET A 127 -4.44 -6.81 7.05
N SER A 128 -4.09 -5.93 6.11
CA SER A 128 -3.82 -4.52 6.39
C SER A 128 -5.04 -3.81 6.97
N HIS A 129 -6.24 -4.04 6.39
CA HIS A 129 -7.49 -3.53 6.94
C HIS A 129 -7.75 -4.06 8.36
N ALA A 130 -7.64 -5.38 8.55
CA ALA A 130 -7.84 -6.01 9.85
C ALA A 130 -6.87 -5.46 10.92
N ALA A 131 -5.58 -5.34 10.58
CA ALA A 131 -4.55 -4.81 11.46
C ALA A 131 -4.82 -3.36 11.87
N SER A 132 -5.22 -2.49 10.93
CA SER A 132 -5.53 -1.09 11.24
C SER A 132 -6.68 -0.93 12.25
N ALA A 133 -7.65 -1.85 12.24
CA ALA A 133 -8.76 -1.85 13.18
C ALA A 133 -8.36 -2.49 14.52
N PHE A 134 -7.73 -3.66 14.47
CA PHE A 134 -7.40 -4.44 15.67
C PHE A 134 -6.35 -3.74 16.54
N PHE A 135 -5.24 -3.29 15.96
CA PHE A 135 -4.15 -2.66 16.73
C PHE A 135 -4.49 -1.25 17.22
N ALA A 136 -5.47 -0.59 16.62
CA ALA A 136 -6.03 0.67 17.14
C ALA A 136 -7.11 0.44 18.22
N SER A 137 -7.53 -0.80 18.44
CA SER A 137 -8.53 -1.15 19.44
C SER A 137 -7.89 -1.46 20.80
N PRO A 138 -8.64 -1.35 21.92
CA PRO A 138 -8.12 -1.69 23.24
C PRO A 138 -8.12 -3.21 23.53
N PHE A 139 -8.54 -4.04 22.58
CA PHE A 139 -8.75 -5.47 22.80
C PHE A 139 -7.46 -6.28 22.62
N ARG A 140 -7.24 -7.27 23.49
CA ARG A 140 -6.14 -8.23 23.36
C ARG A 140 -6.45 -9.38 22.40
N GLU A 141 -7.73 -9.68 22.22
CA GLU A 141 -8.26 -10.68 21.30
C GLU A 141 -9.61 -10.18 20.77
N ALA A 142 -9.86 -10.38 19.47
CA ALA A 142 -11.12 -9.99 18.84
C ALA A 142 -11.37 -10.81 17.57
N ALA A 143 -12.64 -11.05 17.26
CA ALA A 143 -13.04 -11.45 15.92
C ALA A 143 -13.01 -10.21 15.01
N VAL A 144 -12.37 -10.31 13.84
CA VAL A 144 -12.25 -9.20 12.89
C VAL A 144 -13.00 -9.54 11.61
N LEU A 145 -13.86 -8.63 11.16
CA LEU A 145 -14.60 -8.73 9.90
C LEU A 145 -14.17 -7.60 8.97
N THR A 146 -13.59 -7.94 7.83
CA THR A 146 -13.26 -7.00 6.75
C THR A 146 -14.31 -7.11 5.66
N VAL A 147 -15.02 -6.02 5.38
CA VAL A 147 -15.98 -5.91 4.26
C VAL A 147 -15.44 -4.88 3.28
N ASP A 148 -14.94 -5.34 2.14
CA ASP A 148 -14.30 -4.51 1.13
C ASP A 148 -14.79 -4.90 -0.28
N GLY A 149 -14.66 -3.98 -1.23
CA GLY A 149 -15.03 -4.23 -2.63
C GLY A 149 -14.05 -5.18 -3.32
N VAL A 150 -12.74 -4.97 -3.14
CA VAL A 150 -11.69 -5.83 -3.70
C VAL A 150 -10.38 -5.65 -2.96
N GLY A 151 -9.69 -6.75 -2.71
CA GLY A 151 -8.38 -6.80 -2.02
C GLY A 151 -7.59 -8.03 -2.36
#